data_AF-A0AAJ4PD71-F1
#
_entry.id   AF-A0AAJ4PD71-F1
#
_cell.length_a   1.000
_cell.length_b   1.000
_cell.length_c   1.000
_cell.angle_alpha   90.00
_cell.angle_beta   90.00
_cell.angle_gamma   90.00
#
_symmetry.space_group_name_H-M   'P 1'
#
loop_
_entity.id
_entity.type
_entity.pdbx_description
1 polymer ?
#
loop_
_entity_poly.entity_id
_entity_poly.type
_entity_poly.pdbx_seq_one_letter_code
_entity_poly.pdbx_strand_id
1 'polypeptide(L)'
;MKKNRGLKRKFKSTLYDYNEKLNEYSGYVELYVPQINYVNENISGYEYQVIDFLIENTKDSIPESAAFMYIIDEINALNSHLIISDDNNDLNLNLIQEQSEKIPNYIKQLESKYNLKFTRKVSVTEMNFTDYVNLDEEDKFDILYYIKKDKEKVIFVTNVLWTWISR
;
A
#
# COMPACT_ATOMS: atom_id res chain seq x y z
N MET A 1 -8.12 -22.07 21.55
CA MET A 1 -7.21 -20.91 21.35
C MET A 1 -5.80 -21.38 21.01
N LYS A 2 -5.52 -21.69 19.75
CA LYS A 2 -4.15 -21.88 19.23
C LYS A 2 -4.04 -20.91 18.05
N LYS A 3 -3.37 -19.74 18.17
CA LYS A 3 -2.93 -18.90 17.02
C LYS A 3 -2.14 -17.61 17.33
N ASN A 4 -2.13 -17.06 18.56
CA ASN A 4 -1.43 -15.78 18.81
C ASN A 4 0.11 -15.86 18.89
N ARG A 5 0.69 -17.04 19.12
CA ARG A 5 2.16 -17.20 19.23
C ARG A 5 2.88 -17.04 17.88
N GLY A 6 2.22 -17.36 16.76
CA GLY A 6 2.78 -17.22 15.42
C GLY A 6 2.88 -15.76 14.98
N LEU A 7 1.81 -14.98 15.17
CA LEU A 7 1.74 -13.55 14.83
C LEU A 7 2.82 -12.75 15.55
N LYS A 8 2.94 -12.90 16.88
CA LYS A 8 3.97 -12.21 17.67
C LYS A 8 5.39 -12.49 17.18
N ARG A 9 5.69 -13.73 16.78
CA ARG A 9 7.02 -14.11 16.26
C ARG A 9 7.28 -13.48 14.89
N LYS A 10 6.29 -13.43 14.01
CA LYS A 10 6.41 -12.78 12.69
C LYS A 10 6.61 -11.28 12.82
N PHE A 11 5.80 -10.61 13.64
CA PHE A 11 6.00 -9.22 13.99
C PHE A 11 7.40 -8.96 14.55
N LYS A 12 7.90 -9.81 15.44
CA LYS A 12 9.27 -9.68 15.96
C LYS A 12 10.34 -9.84 14.86
N SER A 13 10.15 -10.76 13.91
CA SER A 13 11.06 -10.94 12.77
C SER A 13 11.04 -9.71 11.88
N THR A 14 9.85 -9.24 11.49
CA THR A 14 9.72 -8.04 10.65
C THR A 14 10.30 -6.80 11.32
N LEU A 15 10.16 -6.67 12.65
CA LEU A 15 10.81 -5.58 13.39
C LEU A 15 12.34 -5.64 13.29
N TYR A 16 12.91 -6.85 13.36
CA TYR A 16 14.35 -7.03 13.17
C TYR A 16 14.75 -6.62 11.74
N ASP A 17 14.00 -7.07 10.73
CA ASP A 17 14.26 -6.75 9.32
C ASP A 17 14.13 -5.24 9.04
N TYR A 18 13.14 -4.56 9.64
CA TYR A 18 13.00 -3.10 9.54
C TYR A 18 14.21 -2.39 10.15
N ASN A 19 14.62 -2.78 11.36
CA ASN A 19 15.76 -2.18 12.02
C ASN A 19 17.05 -2.37 11.21
N GLU A 20 17.27 -3.56 10.66
CA GLU A 20 18.42 -3.84 9.80
C GLU A 20 18.40 -2.93 8.56
N LYS A 21 17.28 -2.90 7.83
CA LYS A 21 17.13 -2.09 6.62
C LYS A 21 17.23 -0.58 6.87
N LEU A 22 16.68 -0.08 7.98
CA LEU A 22 16.75 1.33 8.35
C LEU A 22 18.15 1.74 8.79
N ASN A 23 18.87 0.86 9.49
CA ASN A 23 20.26 1.12 9.88
C ASN A 23 21.23 1.08 8.70
N GLU A 24 20.93 0.29 7.67
CA GLU A 24 21.72 0.15 6.44
C GLU A 24 21.20 1.01 5.27
N TYR A 25 20.29 1.96 5.56
CA TYR A 25 19.64 2.79 4.57
C TYR A 25 20.65 3.48 3.64
N SER A 26 20.48 3.28 2.34
CA SER A 26 21.32 3.83 1.27
C SER A 26 20.47 4.48 0.17
N GLY A 27 19.69 5.48 0.55
CA GLY A 27 18.97 6.36 -0.37
C GLY A 27 17.66 5.86 -0.94
N TYR A 28 17.34 4.56 -0.82
CA TYR A 28 16.02 4.02 -1.13
C TYR A 28 15.74 2.74 -0.35
N VAL A 29 14.56 2.62 0.25
CA VAL A 29 14.10 1.37 0.88
C VAL A 29 12.59 1.22 0.86
N GLU A 30 12.15 -0.03 0.66
CA GLU A 30 10.76 -0.44 0.83
C GLU A 30 10.61 -1.41 2.01
N LEU A 31 9.70 -1.05 2.91
CA LEU A 31 9.34 -1.83 4.10
C LEU A 31 7.87 -2.25 4.00
N TYR A 32 7.65 -3.49 3.56
CA TYR A 32 6.32 -4.09 3.49
C TYR A 32 5.82 -4.47 4.87
N VAL A 33 4.51 -4.36 5.07
CA VAL A 33 3.86 -4.94 6.24
C VAL A 33 4.25 -6.42 6.40
N PRO A 34 4.25 -6.96 7.63
CA PRO A 34 4.61 -8.34 7.88
C PRO A 34 3.81 -9.31 6.99
N GLN A 35 4.50 -10.04 6.13
CA GLN A 35 3.90 -11.13 5.35
C GLN A 35 3.58 -12.28 6.30
N ILE A 36 2.39 -12.23 6.88
CA ILE A 36 1.85 -13.32 7.65
C ILE A 36 1.58 -14.43 6.62
N ASN A 37 2.32 -15.56 6.66
CA ASN A 37 1.92 -16.79 5.96
C ASN A 37 0.43 -17.12 6.24
N TYR A 38 -0.40 -16.54 5.39
CA TYR A 38 -1.81 -16.75 5.18
C TYR A 38 -1.93 -16.98 3.68
N VAL A 39 -1.20 -17.98 3.19
CA VAL A 39 -1.54 -18.59 1.90
C VAL A 39 -2.98 -19.12 1.92
N ASN A 40 -3.65 -19.17 3.10
CA ASN A 40 -4.99 -19.71 3.31
C ASN A 40 -5.87 -19.02 4.39
N GLU A 41 -5.55 -17.81 4.91
CA GLU A 41 -6.49 -17.14 5.87
C GLU A 41 -6.90 -15.76 5.39
N ASN A 42 -8.20 -15.50 5.50
CA ASN A 42 -8.80 -14.21 5.22
C ASN A 42 -8.27 -13.16 6.21
N ILE A 43 -7.52 -12.18 5.71
CA ILE A 43 -7.01 -11.04 6.50
C ILE A 43 -8.08 -9.99 6.81
N SER A 44 -9.30 -10.17 6.31
CA SER A 44 -10.42 -9.27 6.56
C SER A 44 -10.66 -9.10 8.06
N GLY A 45 -10.67 -7.85 8.52
CA GLY A 45 -10.78 -7.48 9.94
C GLY A 45 -9.45 -7.36 10.68
N TYR A 46 -8.31 -7.61 10.02
CA TYR A 46 -6.96 -7.41 10.57
C TYR A 46 -6.17 -6.27 9.90
N GLU A 47 -6.80 -5.53 8.99
CA GLU A 47 -6.16 -4.47 8.20
C GLU A 47 -5.54 -3.42 9.12
N TYR A 48 -6.31 -2.97 10.12
CA TYR A 48 -5.84 -2.02 11.13
C TYR A 48 -4.56 -2.51 11.80
N GLN A 49 -4.54 -3.73 12.34
CA GLN A 49 -3.43 -4.26 13.14
C GLN A 49 -2.15 -4.41 12.30
N VAL A 50 -2.27 -4.80 11.04
CA VAL A 50 -1.13 -5.00 10.15
C VAL A 50 -0.51 -3.67 9.74
N ILE A 51 -1.35 -2.68 9.41
CA ILE A 51 -0.89 -1.35 9.02
C ILE A 51 -0.38 -0.56 10.25
N ASP A 52 -1.09 -0.65 11.37
CA ASP A 52 -0.68 -0.07 12.67
C ASP A 52 0.71 -0.57 13.07
N PHE A 53 0.98 -1.86 12.86
CA PHE A 53 2.30 -2.42 13.13
C PHE A 53 3.39 -1.77 12.27
N LEU A 54 3.17 -1.54 10.98
CA LEU A 54 4.14 -0.87 10.13
C LEU A 54 4.40 0.56 10.62
N ILE A 55 3.34 1.37 10.80
CA ILE A 55 3.50 2.79 11.17
C ILE A 55 4.12 2.93 12.57
N GLU A 56 3.64 2.17 13.56
CA GLU A 56 4.15 2.26 14.94
C GLU A 56 5.66 1.98 15.02
N ASN A 57 6.15 1.02 14.24
CA ASN A 57 7.53 0.56 14.31
C ASN A 57 8.48 1.28 13.33
N THR A 58 7.98 2.22 12.53
CA THR A 58 8.81 2.96 11.56
C THR A 58 8.78 4.47 11.77
N LYS A 59 7.65 5.05 12.22
CA LYS A 59 7.45 6.52 12.32
C LYS A 59 8.58 7.30 13.01
N ASP A 60 9.20 6.72 14.05
CA ASP A 60 10.23 7.39 14.87
C ASP A 60 11.66 7.00 14.46
N SER A 61 11.81 6.13 13.46
CA SER A 61 13.11 5.59 13.01
C SER A 61 13.46 6.01 11.58
N ILE A 62 12.58 6.75 10.90
CA ILE A 62 12.85 7.31 9.58
C ILE A 62 13.79 8.52 9.75
N PRO A 63 14.90 8.62 8.99
CA PRO A 63 15.78 9.77 9.05
C PRO A 63 15.05 11.08 8.72
N GLU A 64 15.32 12.16 9.48
CA GLU A 64 14.68 13.47 9.28
C GLU A 64 14.92 14.07 7.88
N SER A 65 16.02 13.69 7.24
CA SER A 65 16.40 14.16 5.90
C SER A 65 15.77 13.34 4.77
N ALA A 66 15.16 12.19 5.07
CA ALA A 66 14.58 11.31 4.07
C ALA A 66 13.12 11.69 3.77
N ALA A 67 12.77 11.64 2.50
CA ALA A 67 11.39 11.63 2.06
C ALA A 67 10.78 10.25 2.32
N PHE A 68 9.50 10.17 2.66
CA PHE A 68 8.83 8.89 2.79
C PHE A 68 7.34 8.92 2.47
N MET A 69 6.82 7.77 2.05
CA MET A 69 5.40 7.57 1.75
C MET A 69 4.90 6.27 2.38
N TYR A 70 3.83 6.36 3.18
CA TYR A 70 3.02 5.20 3.52
C TYR A 70 2.03 4.92 2.40
N ILE A 71 2.00 3.67 1.93
CA ILE A 71 1.11 3.16 0.89
C ILE A 71 0.29 2.03 1.48
N ILE A 72 -1.03 2.21 1.49
CA ILE A 72 -1.98 1.20 1.95
C ILE A 72 -2.80 0.72 0.75
N ASP A 73 -2.65 -0.54 0.40
CA ASP A 73 -3.46 -1.16 -0.65
C ASP A 73 -4.86 -1.47 -0.12
N GLU A 74 -5.88 -0.88 -0.76
CA GLU A 74 -7.28 -0.98 -0.34
C GLU A 74 -7.82 -2.41 -0.47
N ILE A 75 -7.29 -3.19 -1.42
CA ILE A 75 -7.74 -4.54 -1.74
C ILE A 75 -6.96 -5.58 -0.93
N ASN A 76 -5.64 -5.42 -0.86
CA ASN A 76 -4.76 -6.36 -0.17
C ASN A 76 -3.86 -5.65 0.83
N ALA A 77 -4.29 -5.57 2.09
CA ALA A 77 -3.52 -4.91 3.14
C ALA A 77 -2.08 -5.47 3.29
N LEU A 78 -1.80 -6.72 2.89
CA LEU A 78 -0.44 -7.30 2.91
C LEU A 78 0.52 -6.69 1.88
N ASN A 79 0.01 -6.02 0.85
CA ASN A 79 0.80 -5.25 -0.11
C ASN A 79 1.10 -3.82 0.40
N SER A 80 0.56 -3.44 1.56
CA SER A 80 0.85 -2.12 2.15
C SER A 80 2.32 -2.03 2.57
N HIS A 81 2.92 -0.87 2.38
CA HIS A 81 4.35 -0.67 2.64
C HIS A 81 4.68 0.79 2.90
N LEU A 82 5.89 1.01 3.39
CA LEU A 82 6.53 2.31 3.53
C LEU A 82 7.66 2.38 2.49
N ILE A 83 7.65 3.43 1.66
CA ILE A 83 8.78 3.80 0.81
C ILE A 83 9.53 4.93 1.52
N ILE A 84 10.85 4.84 1.61
CA ILE A 84 11.74 5.90 2.08
C ILE A 84 12.75 6.16 0.97
N SER A 85 12.97 7.42 0.61
CA SER A 85 13.95 7.84 -0.40
C SER A 85 14.63 9.16 -0.01
N ASP A 86 15.84 9.38 -0.51
CA ASP A 86 16.53 10.66 -0.43
C ASP A 86 15.97 11.69 -1.42
N ASP A 87 15.24 11.25 -2.45
CA ASP A 87 14.59 12.11 -3.44
C ASP A 87 13.06 12.00 -3.39
N ASN A 88 12.39 13.14 -3.19
CA ASN A 88 10.94 13.26 -3.26
C ASN A 88 10.37 12.85 -4.64
N ASN A 89 11.17 12.91 -5.71
CA ASN A 89 10.74 12.47 -7.03
C ASN A 89 10.47 10.96 -7.09
N ASP A 90 11.18 10.16 -6.29
CA ASP A 90 10.95 8.70 -6.22
C ASP A 90 9.61 8.36 -5.58
N LEU A 91 9.01 9.32 -4.87
CA LEU A 91 7.68 9.20 -4.29
C LEU A 91 6.56 9.58 -5.28
N ASN A 92 6.90 10.03 -6.50
CA ASN A 92 5.92 10.27 -7.55
C ASN A 92 5.57 8.99 -8.32
N LEU A 93 4.62 8.24 -7.80
CA LEU A 93 4.14 6.98 -8.38
C LEU A 93 3.21 7.15 -9.60
N ASN A 94 3.09 8.36 -10.16
CA ASN A 94 2.17 8.68 -11.28
C ASN A 94 0.69 8.27 -11.03
N LEU A 95 0.28 8.22 -9.76
CA LEU A 95 -1.08 7.85 -9.37
C LEU A 95 -2.02 9.06 -9.44
N ILE A 96 -3.25 8.82 -9.88
CA ILE A 96 -4.27 9.86 -9.96
C ILE A 96 -5.01 9.94 -8.63
N GLN A 97 -5.15 11.14 -8.08
CA GLN A 97 -5.97 11.34 -6.89
C GLN A 97 -7.45 11.16 -7.25
N GLU A 98 -8.14 10.29 -6.51
CA GLU A 98 -9.57 10.07 -6.66
C GLU A 98 -10.29 10.52 -5.38
N GLN A 99 -11.32 11.34 -5.50
CA GLN A 99 -12.14 11.69 -4.34
C GLN A 99 -12.95 10.46 -3.93
N SER A 100 -12.73 9.98 -2.71
CA SER A 100 -13.56 8.94 -2.13
C SER A 100 -14.70 9.55 -1.33
N GLU A 101 -15.93 9.09 -1.57
CA GLU A 101 -17.06 9.44 -0.71
C GLU A 101 -17.02 8.70 0.64
N LYS A 102 -16.22 7.63 0.76
CA LYS A 102 -16.18 6.78 1.97
C LYS A 102 -14.77 6.28 2.31
N ILE A 103 -14.10 7.00 3.21
CA ILE A 103 -12.86 6.55 3.85
C ILE A 103 -13.15 5.33 4.74
N PRO A 104 -12.43 4.19 4.60
CA PRO A 104 -12.57 3.03 5.47
C PRO A 104 -12.33 3.37 6.94
N ASN A 105 -13.04 2.69 7.85
CA ASN A 105 -12.93 2.98 9.30
C ASN A 105 -11.52 2.76 9.85
N TYR A 106 -10.81 1.74 9.38
CA TYR A 106 -9.44 1.48 9.84
C TYR A 106 -8.48 2.60 9.42
N ILE A 107 -8.66 3.20 8.22
CA ILE A 107 -7.89 4.37 7.79
C ILE A 107 -8.16 5.55 8.73
N LYS A 108 -9.43 5.85 9.03
CA LYS A 108 -9.79 6.94 9.97
C LYS A 108 -9.19 6.75 11.36
N GLN A 109 -9.12 5.50 11.83
CA GLN A 109 -8.48 5.17 13.11
C GLN A 109 -6.98 5.46 13.08
N LEU A 110 -6.28 5.08 12.00
CA LEU A 110 -4.86 5.36 11.80
C LEU A 110 -4.60 6.87 11.69
N GLU A 111 -5.41 7.60 10.92
CA GLU A 111 -5.34 9.06 10.81
C GLU A 111 -5.44 9.74 12.18
N SER A 112 -6.41 9.31 12.99
CA SER A 112 -6.61 9.84 14.35
C SER A 112 -5.44 9.48 15.28
N LYS A 113 -4.96 8.23 15.25
CA LYS A 113 -3.89 7.75 16.13
C LYS A 113 -2.55 8.43 15.86
N TYR A 114 -2.23 8.66 14.58
CA TYR A 114 -0.92 9.16 14.15
C TYR A 114 -0.93 10.60 13.65
N ASN A 115 -2.08 11.29 13.70
CA ASN A 115 -2.27 12.63 13.13
C ASN A 115 -1.86 12.70 11.64
N LEU A 116 -2.21 11.66 10.88
CA LEU A 116 -1.95 11.55 9.44
C LEU A 116 -3.22 11.89 8.65
N LYS A 117 -3.07 12.19 7.36
CA LYS A 117 -4.19 12.42 6.44
C LYS A 117 -3.97 11.71 5.11
N PHE A 118 -4.53 10.51 4.98
CA PHE A 118 -4.36 9.70 3.78
C PHE A 118 -5.19 10.27 2.63
N THR A 119 -4.62 10.22 1.45
CA THR A 119 -5.27 10.57 0.19
C THR A 119 -5.46 9.31 -0.63
N ARG A 120 -6.70 9.06 -1.09
CA ARG A 120 -6.98 7.95 -1.99
C ARG A 120 -6.48 8.27 -3.39
N LYS A 121 -5.73 7.33 -3.96
CA LYS A 121 -5.15 7.42 -5.28
C LYS A 121 -5.37 6.12 -6.04
N VAL A 122 -5.38 6.21 -7.36
CA VAL A 122 -5.64 5.07 -8.25
C VAL A 122 -4.57 4.99 -9.33
N SER A 123 -4.19 3.76 -9.66
CA SER A 123 -3.40 3.49 -10.86
C SER A 123 -4.34 3.37 -12.04
N VAL A 124 -4.16 4.24 -13.05
CA VAL A 124 -5.02 4.28 -14.23
C VAL A 124 -4.23 3.85 -15.44
N THR A 125 -4.75 2.84 -16.13
CA THR A 125 -4.23 2.36 -17.40
C THR A 125 -5.14 2.81 -18.52
N GLU A 126 -4.54 3.31 -19.59
CA GLU A 126 -5.19 3.71 -20.83
C GLU A 126 -4.62 2.91 -21.99
N MET A 127 -5.50 2.31 -22.80
CA MET A 127 -5.11 1.61 -24.03
C MET A 127 -6.22 1.68 -25.08
N ASN A 128 -5.88 1.35 -26.33
CA ASN A 128 -6.89 1.24 -27.38
C ASN A 128 -7.73 -0.04 -27.19
N PHE A 129 -8.91 -0.07 -27.80
CA PHE A 129 -9.83 -1.21 -27.65
C PHE A 129 -9.27 -2.53 -28.19
N THR A 130 -8.48 -2.48 -29.27
CA THR A 130 -7.89 -3.68 -29.87
C THR A 130 -6.89 -4.35 -28.93
N ASP A 131 -6.01 -3.57 -28.31
CA ASP A 131 -5.03 -4.05 -27.34
C ASP A 131 -5.74 -4.62 -26.10
N TYR A 132 -6.79 -3.95 -25.63
CA TYR A 132 -7.60 -4.44 -24.51
C TYR A 132 -8.25 -5.81 -24.80
N VAL A 133 -8.79 -6.02 -26.01
CA VAL A 133 -9.40 -7.31 -26.38
C VAL A 133 -8.35 -8.42 -26.42
N ASN A 134 -7.11 -8.08 -26.77
CA ASN A 134 -5.97 -9.00 -26.84
C ASN A 134 -5.30 -9.26 -25.48
N LEU A 135 -5.70 -8.57 -24.40
CA LEU A 135 -5.23 -8.92 -23.05
C LEU A 135 -5.62 -10.36 -22.72
N ASP A 136 -4.73 -11.05 -22.04
CA ASP A 136 -5.03 -12.36 -21.48
C ASP A 136 -6.11 -12.23 -20.40
N GLU A 137 -6.84 -13.31 -20.14
CA GLU A 137 -7.93 -13.27 -19.15
C GLU A 137 -7.41 -12.97 -17.74
N GLU A 138 -6.18 -13.41 -17.43
CA GLU A 138 -5.50 -13.09 -16.16
C GLU A 138 -5.33 -11.57 -15.98
N ASP A 139 -4.81 -10.87 -16.99
CA ASP A 139 -4.67 -9.40 -16.95
C ASP A 139 -6.01 -8.69 -16.80
N LYS A 140 -7.08 -9.25 -17.39
CA LYS A 140 -8.43 -8.70 -17.24
C LYS A 140 -8.99 -8.90 -15.84
N PHE A 141 -8.56 -9.93 -15.10
CA PHE A 141 -8.96 -10.15 -13.71
C PHE A 141 -8.36 -9.11 -12.75
N ASP A 142 -7.21 -8.53 -13.11
CA ASP A 142 -6.58 -7.46 -12.32
C ASP A 142 -7.29 -6.10 -12.51
N ILE A 143 -8.23 -6.00 -13.44
CA ILE A 143 -9.03 -4.79 -13.65
C ILE A 143 -10.11 -4.68 -12.56
N LEU A 144 -10.00 -3.66 -11.71
CA LEU A 144 -10.96 -3.41 -10.65
C LEU A 144 -12.26 -2.76 -11.17
N TYR A 145 -12.13 -1.74 -12.01
CA TYR A 145 -13.27 -1.09 -12.66
C TYR A 145 -12.85 -0.27 -13.89
N TYR A 146 -13.81 0.01 -14.76
CA TYR A 146 -13.63 0.83 -15.95
C TYR A 146 -14.07 2.27 -15.67
N ILE A 147 -13.20 3.23 -15.98
CA ILE A 147 -13.55 4.65 -16.07
C ILE A 147 -14.24 4.90 -17.41
N LYS A 148 -13.73 4.29 -18.48
CA LYS A 148 -14.27 4.40 -19.83
C LYS A 148 -14.01 3.11 -20.62
N LYS A 149 -15.00 2.66 -21.40
CA LYS A 149 -14.86 1.50 -22.30
C LYS A 149 -15.71 1.71 -23.53
N ASP A 150 -15.08 2.11 -24.64
CA ASP A 150 -15.73 2.24 -25.94
C ASP A 150 -14.90 1.55 -27.05
N LYS A 151 -15.34 1.69 -28.31
CA LYS A 151 -14.71 1.02 -29.46
C LYS A 151 -13.35 1.60 -29.85
N GLU A 152 -12.98 2.76 -29.31
CA GLU A 152 -11.70 3.42 -29.60
C GLU A 152 -10.71 3.20 -28.46
N LYS A 153 -11.18 3.34 -27.22
CA LYS A 153 -10.33 3.46 -26.04
C LYS A 153 -10.96 2.83 -24.80
N VAL A 154 -10.09 2.23 -23.99
CA VAL A 154 -10.43 1.67 -22.69
C VAL A 154 -9.53 2.30 -21.63
N ILE A 155 -10.16 2.83 -20.58
CA ILE A 155 -9.50 3.40 -19.40
C ILE A 155 -10.01 2.63 -18.18
N PHE A 156 -9.10 2.06 -17.42
CA PHE A 156 -9.44 1.22 -16.28
C PHE A 156 -8.46 1.38 -15.12
N VAL A 157 -8.90 0.93 -13.94
CA VAL A 157 -8.14 0.98 -12.70
C VAL A 157 -7.70 -0.41 -12.29
N THR A 158 -6.43 -0.57 -11.93
CA THR A 158 -5.85 -1.84 -11.45
C THR A 158 -5.52 -1.82 -9.97
N ASN A 159 -5.28 -0.64 -9.40
CA ASN A 159 -4.94 -0.49 -7.98
C ASN A 159 -5.64 0.71 -7.38
N VAL A 160 -6.06 0.53 -6.13
CA VAL A 160 -6.57 1.59 -5.28
C VAL A 160 -5.72 1.65 -4.02
N LEU A 161 -5.11 2.80 -3.78
CA LEU A 161 -4.14 3.02 -2.72
C LEU A 161 -4.57 4.20 -1.84
N TRP A 162 -4.36 4.08 -0.53
CA TRP A 162 -4.37 5.21 0.39
C TRP A 162 -2.93 5.60 0.68
N THR A 163 -2.56 6.82 0.30
CA THR A 163 -1.19 7.31 0.42
C THR A 163 -1.10 8.48 1.39
N TRP A 164 -0.07 8.49 2.23
CA TRP A 164 0.36 9.67 2.99
C TRP A 164 1.84 9.87 2.72
N ILE A 165 2.22 11.08 2.31
CA ILE A 165 3.59 11.46 1.98
C ILE A 165 4.09 12.45 3.01
N SER A 166 5.33 12.28 3.48
CA SER A 166 6.01 13.28 4.28
C SER A 166 6.24 14.55 3.43
N ARG A 167 6.24 15.71 4.09
CA ARG A 167 6.48 16.99 3.40
C ARG A 167 7.95 17.29 3.33
#